data_AF-A0A0F9IVM6-F1
#
_entry.id   AF-A0A0F9IVM6-F1
#
_cell.length_a   1.000
_cell.length_b   1.000
_cell.length_c   1.000
_cell.angle_alpha   90.00
_cell.angle_beta   90.00
_cell.angle_gamma   90.00
#
_symmetry.space_group_name_H-M   'P 1'
#
loop_
_entity.id
_entity.type
_entity.pdbx_description
1 polymer ?
#
loop_
_entity_poly.entity_id
_entity_poly.type
_entity_poly.pdbx_seq_one_letter_code
_entity_poly.pdbx_strand_id
1 'polypeptide(L)'
;MRPSIPLSCFFLIGIIGAITTPDTLAQTSRKLILEEAESRLRAIYDRQEFRAKRFHADWLPDSSGYTVLESVPESNERALVRYEAANGKRTVLNSHRSEHAGRPGNVSPDGKSVLSSEQGNLYVRDLGSDRKIPLTKNAAD
;
A
#
# COMPACT_ATOMS: atom_id res chain seq x y z
N MET A 1 -60.66 21.77 70.89
CA MET A 1 -59.50 22.52 70.39
C MET A 1 -58.30 21.58 70.31
N ARG A 2 -57.78 21.37 69.10
CA ARG A 2 -56.46 20.80 68.70
C ARG A 2 -55.77 21.91 67.87
N PRO A 3 -54.46 21.85 67.50
CA PRO A 3 -53.32 21.01 67.92
C PRO A 3 -52.15 21.91 68.45
N SER A 4 -50.92 21.47 68.80
CA SER A 4 -49.81 21.15 67.88
C SER A 4 -48.49 20.80 68.63
N ILE A 5 -47.82 19.74 68.17
CA ILE A 5 -46.41 19.31 68.41
C ILE A 5 -45.60 19.75 67.17
N PRO A 6 -44.28 20.11 67.23
CA PRO A 6 -43.18 19.16 66.90
C PRO A 6 -41.88 19.40 67.73
N LEU A 7 -41.15 18.38 68.20
CA LEU A 7 -40.26 17.45 67.47
C LEU A 7 -39.12 18.16 66.72
N SER A 8 -37.89 18.12 67.26
CA SER A 8 -36.67 18.45 66.48
C SER A 8 -35.40 17.83 67.07
N CYS A 9 -35.24 16.53 66.84
CA CYS A 9 -33.95 15.85 66.83
C CYS A 9 -33.94 14.98 65.58
N PHE A 10 -33.25 15.39 64.51
CA PHE A 10 -32.60 14.50 63.54
C PHE A 10 -31.64 15.34 62.69
N PHE A 11 -30.34 15.26 63.00
CA PHE A 11 -29.28 15.67 62.10
C PHE A 11 -29.24 14.70 60.92
N LEU A 12 -29.73 15.13 59.76
CA LEU A 12 -29.50 14.44 58.49
C LEU A 12 -28.16 14.90 57.92
N ILE A 13 -27.10 14.15 58.22
CA ILE A 13 -25.84 14.22 57.49
C ILE A 13 -26.09 13.59 56.11
N GLY A 14 -26.34 14.43 55.12
CA GLY A 14 -26.35 14.01 53.72
C GLY A 14 -24.92 13.76 53.27
N ILE A 15 -24.48 12.50 53.27
CA ILE A 15 -23.27 12.09 52.55
C ILE A 15 -23.63 12.15 51.06
N ILE A 16 -23.22 13.22 50.39
CA ILE A 16 -23.15 13.25 48.92
C ILE A 16 -22.03 12.29 48.54
N GLY A 17 -22.39 11.04 48.26
CA GLY A 17 -21.50 10.12 47.59
C GLY A 17 -21.27 10.65 46.18
N ALA A 18 -20.14 11.32 45.95
CA ALA A 18 -19.64 11.57 44.61
C ALA A 18 -19.29 10.20 44.00
N ILE A 19 -20.22 9.62 43.24
CA ILE A 19 -19.92 8.49 42.36
C ILE A 19 -19.03 9.08 41.27
N THR A 20 -17.72 8.91 41.41
CA THR A 20 -16.76 9.21 40.35
C THR A 20 -17.04 8.23 39.21
N THR A 21 -17.68 8.73 38.16
CA THR A 21 -18.00 7.96 36.96
C THR A 21 -16.71 7.47 36.28
N PRO A 22 -16.58 6.16 35.97
CA PRO A 22 -15.40 5.59 35.31
C PRO A 22 -15.18 6.05 33.85
N ASP A 23 -16.07 6.90 33.31
CA ASP A 23 -16.09 7.36 31.92
C ASP A 23 -14.82 8.09 31.47
N THR A 24 -14.11 8.78 32.38
CA THR A 24 -12.92 9.56 32.02
C THR A 24 -11.76 8.68 31.56
N LEU A 25 -11.58 7.51 32.17
CA LEU A 25 -10.55 6.54 31.80
C LEU A 25 -10.88 5.85 30.47
N ALA A 26 -12.15 5.47 30.27
CA ALA A 26 -12.62 4.86 29.03
C ALA A 26 -12.50 5.82 27.84
N GLN A 27 -12.83 7.10 28.04
CA GLN A 27 -12.75 8.13 27.01
C GLN A 27 -11.30 8.50 26.67
N THR A 28 -10.42 8.50 27.67
CA THR A 28 -8.97 8.69 27.45
C THR A 28 -8.38 7.53 26.66
N SER A 29 -8.71 6.28 27.01
CA SER A 29 -8.28 5.08 26.28
C SER A 29 -8.76 5.10 24.83
N ARG A 30 -10.02 5.44 24.59
CA ARG A 30 -10.59 5.57 23.23
C ARG A 30 -9.87 6.64 22.42
N LYS A 31 -9.59 7.81 23.01
CA LYS A 31 -8.87 8.88 22.33
C LYS A 31 -7.46 8.42 21.92
N LEU A 32 -6.72 7.79 22.81
CA LEU A 32 -5.38 7.28 22.51
C LEU A 32 -5.39 6.26 21.36
N ILE A 33 -6.36 5.35 21.34
CA ILE A 33 -6.52 4.38 20.24
C ILE A 33 -6.80 5.09 18.91
N LEU A 34 -7.64 6.14 18.92
CA LEU A 34 -7.96 6.89 17.70
C LEU A 34 -6.76 7.68 17.17
N GLU A 35 -6.00 8.33 18.05
CA GLU A 35 -4.77 9.06 17.68
C GLU A 35 -3.72 8.11 17.09
N GLU A 36 -3.53 6.94 17.71
CA GLU A 36 -2.63 5.90 17.20
C GLU A 36 -3.10 5.37 15.83
N ALA A 37 -4.40 5.08 15.70
CA ALA A 37 -5.00 4.63 14.45
C ALA A 37 -4.84 5.69 13.34
N GLU A 38 -5.10 6.96 13.63
CA GLU A 38 -4.90 8.06 12.70
C GLU A 38 -3.43 8.14 12.25
N SER A 39 -2.48 8.12 13.19
CA SER A 39 -1.05 8.17 12.90
C SER A 39 -0.60 7.04 11.95
N ARG A 40 -1.09 5.82 12.19
CA ARG A 40 -0.79 4.64 11.37
C ARG A 40 -1.46 4.68 10.00
N LEU A 41 -2.71 5.15 9.93
CA LEU A 41 -3.38 5.32 8.64
C LEU A 41 -2.65 6.37 7.79
N ARG A 42 -2.21 7.47 8.39
CA ARG A 42 -1.38 8.47 7.70
C ARG A 42 -0.03 7.91 7.27
N ALA A 43 0.60 7.02 8.04
CA ALA A 43 1.83 6.32 7.63
C ALA A 43 1.64 5.54 6.33
N ILE A 44 0.50 4.85 6.19
CA ILE A 44 0.17 4.01 5.04
C ILE A 44 -0.25 4.84 3.83
N TYR A 45 -1.24 5.72 4.01
CA TYR A 45 -1.93 6.37 2.89
C TYR A 45 -1.33 7.73 2.51
N ASP A 46 -0.99 8.57 3.50
CA ASP A 46 -0.48 9.92 3.25
C ASP A 46 1.01 9.89 2.97
N ARG A 47 1.78 9.32 3.91
CA ARG A 47 3.25 9.32 3.89
C ARG A 47 3.84 8.18 3.09
N GLN A 48 3.03 7.18 2.74
CA GLN A 48 3.43 6.04 1.90
C GLN A 48 4.65 5.29 2.46
N GLU A 49 4.82 5.25 3.79
CA GLU A 49 5.99 4.64 4.45
C GLU A 49 6.13 3.15 4.12
N PHE A 50 5.00 2.50 3.83
CA PHE A 50 4.92 1.09 3.48
C PHE A 50 4.80 0.84 1.97
N ARG A 51 4.96 1.87 1.14
CA ARG A 51 4.87 1.71 -0.31
C ARG A 51 6.09 0.95 -0.80
N ALA A 52 5.84 -0.23 -1.36
CA ALA A 52 6.89 -1.00 -2.03
C ALA A 52 7.58 -0.15 -3.11
N LYS A 53 8.90 -0.28 -3.21
CA LYS A 53 9.67 0.36 -4.28
C LYS A 53 9.13 -0.13 -5.62
N ARG A 54 8.96 0.78 -6.57
CA ARG A 54 8.61 0.41 -7.94
C ARG A 54 9.76 -0.40 -8.51
N PHE A 55 9.46 -1.63 -8.90
CA PHE A 55 10.38 -2.52 -9.60
C PHE A 55 10.03 -2.49 -11.09
N HIS A 56 11.06 -2.37 -11.92
CA HIS A 56 10.91 -2.33 -13.36
C HIS A 56 12.10 -3.03 -14.00
N ALA A 57 11.82 -4.00 -14.86
CA ALA A 57 12.82 -4.82 -15.49
C ALA A 57 12.45 -5.07 -16.95
N ASP A 58 13.48 -5.16 -17.78
CA ASP A 58 13.39 -5.48 -19.19
C ASP A 58 13.59 -6.98 -19.38
N TRP A 59 12.55 -7.68 -19.80
CA TRP A 59 12.64 -9.12 -20.11
C TRP A 59 13.48 -9.35 -21.36
N LEU A 60 14.31 -10.39 -21.32
CA LEU A 60 15.04 -10.85 -22.49
C LEU A 60 14.08 -11.59 -23.44
N PRO A 61 14.17 -11.41 -24.77
CA PRO A 61 13.23 -12.00 -25.74
C PRO A 61 13.15 -13.52 -25.71
N ASP A 62 14.15 -14.21 -25.16
CA ASP A 62 14.15 -15.67 -25.00
C ASP A 62 13.50 -16.13 -23.68
N SER A 63 12.97 -15.20 -22.88
CA SER A 63 12.41 -15.42 -21.54
C SER A 63 13.40 -16.07 -20.55
N SER A 64 14.70 -16.11 -20.86
CA SER A 64 15.72 -16.72 -20.00
C SER A 64 16.00 -15.91 -18.73
N GLY A 65 15.59 -14.65 -18.72
CA GLY A 65 15.88 -13.71 -17.65
C GLY A 65 15.40 -12.30 -17.97
N TYR A 66 15.79 -11.37 -17.12
CA TYR A 66 15.52 -9.95 -17.29
C TYR A 66 16.73 -9.12 -16.87
N THR A 67 16.73 -7.87 -17.28
CA THR A 67 17.72 -6.87 -16.84
C THR A 67 17.06 -5.77 -16.02
N VAL A 68 17.78 -5.26 -15.03
CA VAL A 68 17.31 -4.20 -14.13
C VAL A 68 18.45 -3.23 -13.85
N LEU A 69 18.14 -1.93 -13.78
CA LEU A 69 19.08 -0.92 -13.32
C LEU A 69 19.02 -0.83 -11.80
N GLU A 70 20.05 -1.34 -11.13
CA GLU A 70 20.18 -1.29 -9.67
C GLU A 70 21.14 -0.19 -9.24
N SER A 71 20.83 0.48 -8.14
CA SER A 71 21.78 1.34 -7.45
C SER A 71 22.87 0.49 -6.82
N VAL A 72 24.13 0.81 -7.12
CA VAL A 72 25.28 0.14 -6.49
C VAL A 72 25.38 0.63 -5.05
N PRO A 73 25.46 -0.26 -4.04
CA PRO A 73 25.72 0.16 -2.66
C PRO A 73 26.99 1.01 -2.62
N GLU A 74 26.97 2.12 -1.88
CA GLU A 74 28.10 3.05 -1.71
C GLU A 74 28.46 3.93 -2.92
N SER A 75 27.75 3.82 -4.06
CA SER A 75 27.93 4.71 -5.21
C SER A 75 26.59 5.27 -5.70
N ASN A 76 26.62 6.50 -6.22
CA ASN A 76 25.46 7.07 -6.95
C ASN A 76 25.30 6.47 -8.35
N GLU A 77 26.18 5.54 -8.73
CA GLU A 77 26.14 4.85 -10.01
C GLU A 77 25.05 3.77 -10.03
N ARG A 78 24.46 3.61 -11.21
CA ARG A 78 23.53 2.51 -11.49
C ARG A 78 24.25 1.48 -12.32
N ALA A 79 24.19 0.22 -11.88
CA ALA A 79 24.67 -0.90 -12.64
C ALA A 79 23.49 -1.58 -13.35
N LEU A 80 23.67 -1.92 -14.62
CA LEU A 80 22.75 -2.82 -15.30
C LEU A 80 23.06 -4.26 -14.85
N VAL A 81 22.04 -4.94 -14.37
CA VAL A 81 22.16 -6.26 -13.77
C VAL A 81 21.24 -7.21 -14.51
N ARG A 82 21.74 -8.40 -14.86
CA ARG A 82 20.95 -9.50 -15.39
C ARG A 82 20.62 -10.50 -14.29
N TYR A 83 19.36 -10.92 -14.26
CA TYR A 83 18.90 -12.06 -13.47
C TYR A 83 18.45 -13.17 -14.41
N GLU A 84 18.95 -14.38 -14.19
CA GLU A 84 18.44 -15.59 -14.82
C GLU A 84 17.11 -16.00 -14.14
N ALA A 85 16.04 -16.18 -14.93
CA ALA A 85 14.71 -16.49 -14.39
C ALA A 85 14.64 -17.89 -13.76
N ALA A 86 15.44 -18.84 -14.26
CA ALA A 86 15.39 -20.23 -13.83
C ALA A 86 15.95 -20.46 -12.41
N ASN A 87 16.95 -19.69 -12.00
CA ASN A 87 17.71 -19.94 -10.77
C ASN A 87 17.98 -18.66 -9.95
N GLY A 88 17.61 -17.48 -10.44
CA GLY A 88 17.85 -16.21 -9.79
C GLY A 88 19.31 -15.74 -9.81
N LYS A 89 20.18 -16.36 -10.63
CA LYS A 89 21.59 -15.99 -10.70
C LYS A 89 21.74 -14.56 -11.20
N ARG A 90 22.44 -13.76 -10.39
CA ARG A 90 22.71 -12.34 -10.64
C ARG A 90 24.06 -12.17 -11.34
N THR A 91 24.10 -11.41 -12.43
CA THR A 91 25.33 -11.04 -13.15
C THR A 91 25.34 -9.55 -13.47
N VAL A 92 26.42 -8.84 -13.13
CA VAL A 92 26.57 -7.42 -13.44
C VAL A 92 27.03 -7.27 -14.89
N LEU A 93 26.31 -6.47 -15.67
CA LEU A 93 26.63 -6.15 -17.06
C LEU A 93 27.38 -4.81 -17.08
N ASN A 94 28.71 -4.87 -17.15
CA ASN A 94 29.54 -3.67 -17.27
C ASN A 94 29.40 -3.08 -18.68
N SER A 95 28.43 -2.19 -18.90
CA SER A 95 28.37 -1.41 -20.15
C SER A 95 27.86 0.00 -19.93
N HIS A 96 28.70 0.94 -20.37
CA HIS A 96 28.43 2.36 -20.56
C HIS A 96 27.32 2.55 -21.61
N ARG A 97 26.45 3.56 -21.41
CA ARG A 97 25.56 4.21 -22.41
C ARG A 97 24.13 3.63 -22.58
N SER A 98 23.25 4.20 -21.74
CA SER A 98 22.09 5.08 -22.04
C SER A 98 21.30 4.97 -23.36
N GLU A 99 20.00 5.30 -23.19
CA GLU A 99 19.07 5.91 -24.15
C GLU A 99 18.39 5.03 -25.20
N HIS A 100 17.32 4.36 -24.76
CA HIS A 100 15.98 4.28 -25.42
C HIS A 100 15.33 2.93 -25.09
N ALA A 101 14.69 2.84 -23.92
CA ALA A 101 13.70 1.79 -23.68
C ALA A 101 12.39 2.51 -23.35
N GLY A 102 11.57 2.73 -24.39
CA GLY A 102 10.22 3.27 -24.23
C GLY A 102 9.42 2.38 -23.30
N ARG A 103 8.72 2.98 -22.32
CA ARG A 103 7.99 2.33 -21.20
C ARG A 103 7.89 0.78 -21.30
N PRO A 104 8.90 0.04 -20.82
CA PRO A 104 8.94 -1.42 -20.87
C PRO A 104 8.10 -2.10 -19.78
N GLY A 105 6.82 -1.78 -19.67
CA GLY A 105 5.98 -2.33 -18.58
C GLY A 105 5.16 -3.54 -18.97
N ASN A 106 4.87 -3.65 -20.27
CA ASN A 106 3.73 -4.42 -20.75
C ASN A 106 4.10 -5.41 -21.86
N VAL A 107 5.35 -5.43 -22.30
CA VAL A 107 5.80 -6.37 -23.33
C VAL A 107 5.95 -7.75 -22.69
N SER A 108 5.47 -8.79 -23.38
CA SER A 108 5.59 -10.17 -22.93
C SER A 108 7.06 -10.57 -22.82
N PRO A 109 7.41 -11.54 -21.95
CA PRO A 109 8.79 -12.00 -21.82
C PRO A 109 9.42 -12.47 -23.13
N ASP A 110 8.66 -13.00 -24.07
CA ASP A 110 9.15 -13.41 -25.39
C ASP A 110 9.29 -12.25 -26.40
N GLY A 111 8.96 -11.02 -26.00
CA GLY A 111 9.01 -9.83 -26.85
C GLY A 111 7.95 -9.77 -27.94
N LYS A 112 7.03 -10.73 -28.03
CA LYS A 112 6.09 -10.86 -29.16
C LYS A 112 4.77 -10.16 -28.96
N SER A 113 4.42 -9.83 -27.73
CA SER A 113 3.11 -9.29 -27.40
C SER A 113 3.21 -8.11 -26.44
N VAL A 114 2.18 -7.27 -26.39
CA VAL A 114 2.06 -6.19 -25.41
C VAL A 114 0.68 -6.22 -24.75
N LEU A 115 0.65 -6.09 -23.42
CA LEU A 115 -0.55 -5.93 -22.62
C LEU A 115 -1.01 -4.47 -22.66
N SER A 116 -2.31 -4.26 -22.85
CA SER A 116 -2.93 -2.93 -22.81
C SER A 116 -4.23 -2.98 -22.00
N SER A 117 -4.52 -1.88 -21.32
CA SER A 117 -5.80 -1.68 -20.64
C SER A 117 -6.55 -0.56 -21.34
N GLU A 118 -7.77 -0.84 -21.80
CA GLU A 118 -8.64 0.12 -22.45
C GLU A 118 -10.05 -0.02 -21.89
N GLN A 119 -10.61 1.09 -21.38
CA GLN A 119 -11.98 1.14 -20.84
C GLN A 119 -12.26 0.05 -19.79
N GLY A 120 -11.29 -0.23 -18.92
CA GLY A 120 -11.40 -1.25 -17.87
C GLY A 120 -11.19 -2.69 -18.36
N ASN A 121 -11.00 -2.91 -19.67
CA ASN A 121 -10.70 -4.22 -20.23
C ASN A 121 -9.21 -4.40 -20.54
N LEU A 122 -8.74 -5.62 -20.37
CA LEU A 122 -7.39 -6.02 -20.75
C LEU A 122 -7.38 -6.64 -22.14
N TYR A 123 -6.35 -6.28 -22.91
CA TYR A 123 -6.09 -6.81 -24.24
C TYR A 123 -4.62 -7.17 -24.40
N VAL A 124 -4.37 -8.27 -25.10
CA VAL A 124 -3.04 -8.62 -25.60
C VAL A 124 -2.99 -8.29 -27.08
N ARG A 125 -2.00 -7.50 -27.50
CA ARG A 125 -1.71 -7.23 -28.90
C ARG A 125 -0.46 -8.00 -29.29
N ASP A 126 -0.56 -8.84 -30.31
CA ASP A 126 0.58 -9.48 -30.95
C ASP A 126 1.31 -8.45 -31.83
N LEU A 127 2.61 -8.27 -31.61
CA LEU A 127 3.43 -7.25 -32.28
C LEU A 127 3.82 -7.64 -33.72
N GLY A 128 3.75 -8.92 -34.08
CA GLY A 128 4.08 -9.39 -35.42
C GLY A 128 2.92 -9.29 -36.40
N SER A 129 1.68 -9.40 -35.91
CA SER A 129 0.45 -9.39 -36.71
C SER A 129 -0.47 -8.20 -36.41
N ASP A 130 -0.14 -7.37 -35.42
CA ASP A 130 -0.99 -6.33 -34.84
C ASP A 130 -2.36 -6.83 -34.33
N ARG A 131 -2.52 -8.15 -34.22
CA ARG A 131 -3.78 -8.76 -33.79
C ARG A 131 -4.02 -8.51 -32.31
N LYS A 132 -5.18 -7.92 -32.00
CA LYS A 132 -5.61 -7.64 -30.63
C LYS A 132 -6.60 -8.69 -30.13
N ILE A 133 -6.31 -9.26 -28.96
CA ILE A 133 -7.07 -10.33 -28.31
C ILE A 133 -7.59 -9.80 -26.97
N PRO A 134 -8.91 -9.77 -26.73
CA PRO A 134 -9.45 -9.39 -25.43
C PRO A 134 -9.20 -10.50 -24.40
N LEU A 135 -8.67 -10.13 -23.23
CA LEU A 135 -8.50 -11.03 -22.07
C LEU A 135 -9.67 -10.94 -21.10
N THR A 136 -10.31 -9.77 -21.01
CA THR A 136 -11.46 -9.55 -20.15
C THR A 136 -12.61 -8.99 -20.96
N LYS A 137 -13.81 -9.12 -20.40
CA LYS A 137 -15.02 -8.45 -20.85
C LYS A 137 -15.63 -7.82 -19.61
N ASN A 138 -15.88 -6.52 -19.62
CA ASN A 138 -16.72 -5.92 -18.59
C ASN A 138 -18.09 -6.60 -18.67
N ALA A 139 -18.73 -6.83 -17.52
CA ALA A 139 -20.16 -7.03 -17.52
C ALA A 139 -20.78 -5.76 -18.12
N ALA A 140 -21.72 -5.91 -19.06
CA ALA A 140 -22.54 -4.79 -19.47
C ALA A 140 -23.24 -4.24 -18.22
N ASP A 141 -23.15 -2.92 -18.02
CA ASP A 141 -23.97 -2.21 -17.03
C ASP A 141 -25.47 -2.44 -17.30
#